data_AF-T1AVL0-F1
#
_entry.id   AF-T1AVL0-F1
#
_cell.length_a   1.000
_cell.length_b   1.000
_cell.length_c   1.000
_cell.angle_alpha   90.00
_cell.angle_beta   90.00
_cell.angle_gamma   90.00
#
_symmetry.space_group_name_H-M   'P 1'
#
loop_
_entity.id
_entity.type
_entity.pdbx_description
1 polymer ?
#
loop_
_entity_poly.entity_id
_entity_poly.type
_entity_poly.pdbx_seq_one_letter_code
_entity_poly.pdbx_strand_id
1 'polypeptide(L)'
;ELYVDRDSIYRVNDEDLRQRCVETGQKAPLTQFGRAMEQLGVGMIFAHSPQAKGRVERMNRTLQDRLVKELAAAKITDITRANRYLEKTFLRSLYRATGVKPSSPVDHHRALGREVKLAEILCRQEYRVVGRDWCVHIGGRILQIDKKHGSLALAGRRIQLAIRADLTIHMTYKEA
;
A
#
# COMPACT_ATOMS: atom_id res chain seq x y z
N GLU A 1 7.48 -2.73 -12.57
CA GLU A 1 6.22 -1.99 -12.81
C GLU A 1 5.05 -2.83 -12.32
N LEU A 2 3.91 -2.22 -12.01
CA LEU A 2 2.69 -2.88 -11.52
C LEU A 2 1.54 -2.59 -12.48
N TYR A 3 0.88 -3.63 -12.98
CA TYR A 3 -0.30 -3.51 -13.83
C TYR A 3 -1.56 -3.47 -12.94
N VAL A 4 -2.30 -2.36 -13.02
CA VAL A 4 -3.50 -2.12 -12.20
C VAL A 4 -4.66 -1.67 -13.08
N ASP A 5 -5.88 -1.83 -12.58
CA ASP A 5 -7.05 -1.21 -13.21
C ASP A 5 -7.11 0.29 -12.89
N ARG A 6 -8.12 0.97 -13.45
CA ARG A 6 -8.30 2.42 -13.29
C ARG A 6 -9.15 2.79 -12.07
N ASP A 7 -9.20 1.89 -11.07
CA ASP A 7 -9.89 2.15 -9.82
C ASP A 7 -9.29 3.38 -9.10
N SER A 8 -10.15 4.11 -8.37
CA SER A 8 -9.79 5.35 -7.69
C SER A 8 -8.77 5.16 -6.57
N ILE A 9 -8.54 3.92 -6.12
CA ILE A 9 -7.45 3.60 -5.19
C ILE A 9 -6.07 3.79 -5.84
N TYR A 10 -5.94 3.55 -7.15
CA TYR A 10 -4.66 3.58 -7.87
C TYR A 10 -4.38 4.92 -8.54
N ARG A 11 -5.43 5.65 -8.93
CA ARG A 11 -5.30 6.95 -9.59
C ARG A 11 -6.43 7.91 -9.22
N VAL A 12 -6.10 9.20 -9.20
CA VAL A 12 -7.11 10.25 -9.15
C VAL A 12 -7.84 10.29 -10.51
N ASN A 13 -9.17 10.17 -10.46
CA ASN A 13 -10.04 10.06 -11.64
C ASN A 13 -10.62 11.41 -12.13
N ASP A 14 -10.18 12.52 -11.55
CA ASP A 14 -10.53 13.88 -11.98
C ASP A 14 -9.80 14.22 -13.29
N GLU A 15 -10.54 14.24 -14.41
CA GLU A 15 -9.98 14.50 -15.75
C GLU A 15 -9.54 15.96 -15.92
N ASP A 16 -10.31 16.92 -15.42
CA ASP A 16 -10.01 18.35 -15.51
C ASP A 16 -8.74 18.71 -14.74
N LEU A 17 -8.54 18.11 -13.57
CA LEU A 17 -7.30 18.27 -12.80
C LEU A 17 -6.10 17.70 -13.55
N ARG A 18 -6.26 16.53 -14.18
CA ARG A 18 -5.17 15.90 -14.94
C ARG A 18 -4.81 16.72 -16.18
N GLN A 19 -5.81 17.24 -16.89
CA GLN A 19 -5.60 18.09 -18.05
C GLN A 19 -4.86 19.38 -17.68
N ARG A 20 -5.29 20.05 -16.60
CA ARG A 20 -4.59 21.21 -16.05
C ARG A 20 -3.15 20.89 -15.64
N CYS A 21 -2.91 19.74 -15.01
CA CYS A 21 -1.56 19.32 -14.65
C CYS A 21 -0.66 19.15 -15.89
N VAL A 22 -1.18 18.58 -16.98
CA VAL A 22 -0.44 18.46 -18.25
C VAL A 22 -0.13 19.84 -18.82
N GLU A 23 -1.11 20.73 -18.90
CA GLU A 23 -0.96 22.08 -19.45
C GLU A 23 0.01 22.96 -18.65
N THR A 24 0.00 22.82 -17.33
CA THR A 24 0.88 23.58 -16.42
C THR A 24 2.25 22.91 -16.19
N GLY A 25 2.48 21.71 -16.74
CA GLY A 25 3.66 20.89 -16.45
C GLY A 25 3.75 20.42 -15.00
N GLN A 26 2.67 20.57 -14.22
CA GLN A 26 2.62 20.13 -12.83
C GLN A 26 2.34 18.63 -12.73
N LYS A 27 2.86 18.00 -11.68
CA LYS A 27 2.61 16.58 -11.43
C LYS A 27 1.18 16.40 -10.91
N ALA A 28 0.42 15.51 -11.55
CA ALA A 28 -0.90 15.13 -11.06
C ALA A 28 -0.82 14.59 -9.62
N PRO A 29 -1.80 14.87 -8.76
CA PRO A 29 -1.80 14.36 -7.40
C PRO A 29 -1.86 12.84 -7.39
N LEU A 30 -1.03 12.24 -6.53
CA LEU A 30 -0.98 10.81 -6.33
C LEU A 30 -1.97 10.37 -5.25
N THR A 31 -2.54 9.18 -5.43
CA THR A 31 -3.25 8.49 -4.34
C THR A 31 -2.24 8.03 -3.28
N GLN A 32 -2.72 7.62 -2.10
CA GLN A 32 -1.86 7.02 -1.06
C GLN A 32 -1.08 5.82 -1.61
N PHE A 33 -1.72 5.00 -2.43
CA PHE A 33 -1.10 3.86 -3.10
C PHE A 33 -0.09 4.32 -4.15
N GLY A 34 -0.47 5.26 -5.03
CA GLY A 34 0.43 5.79 -6.06
C GLY A 34 1.69 6.42 -5.48
N ARG A 35 1.55 7.19 -4.39
CA ARG A 35 2.69 7.73 -3.64
C ARG A 35 3.60 6.61 -3.13
N ALA A 36 3.03 5.56 -2.54
CA ALA A 36 3.81 4.45 -2.01
C ALA A 36 4.57 3.70 -3.11
N MET A 37 3.92 3.43 -4.27
CA MET A 37 4.58 2.79 -5.41
C MET A 37 5.72 3.64 -5.96
N GLU A 38 5.52 4.96 -6.07
CA GLU A 38 6.58 5.89 -6.47
C GLU A 38 7.78 5.86 -5.52
N GLN A 39 7.54 5.87 -4.20
CA GLN A 39 8.60 5.77 -3.19
C GLN A 39 9.37 4.43 -3.25
N LEU A 40 8.71 3.37 -3.72
CA LEU A 40 9.35 2.06 -3.95
C LEU A 40 10.03 1.95 -5.32
N GLY A 41 9.95 2.97 -6.18
CA GLY A 41 10.45 2.91 -7.55
C GLY A 41 9.67 1.96 -8.44
N VAL A 42 8.39 1.73 -8.14
CA VAL A 42 7.50 0.85 -8.90
C VAL A 42 6.62 1.71 -9.82
N GLY A 43 6.90 1.68 -11.12
CA GLY A 43 6.04 2.33 -12.12
C GLY A 43 4.67 1.65 -12.17
N MET A 44 3.58 2.44 -12.25
CA MET A 44 2.23 1.92 -12.38
C MET A 44 1.74 2.00 -13.83
N ILE A 45 1.24 0.88 -14.35
CA ILE A 45 0.67 0.78 -15.69
C ILE A 45 -0.84 0.54 -15.55
N PHE A 46 -1.63 1.49 -16.05
CA PHE A 46 -3.09 1.42 -15.98
C PHE A 46 -3.63 0.70 -17.20
N ALA A 47 -4.14 -0.51 -17.00
CA ALA A 47 -4.65 -1.32 -18.10
C ALA A 47 -5.98 -0.77 -18.65
N HIS A 48 -6.06 -0.66 -19.98
CA HIS A 48 -7.31 -0.38 -20.71
C HIS A 48 -8.03 -1.64 -21.19
N SER A 49 -7.38 -2.81 -21.07
CA SER A 49 -7.76 -4.05 -21.74
C SER A 49 -8.43 -5.06 -20.80
N PRO A 50 -9.65 -5.54 -21.12
CA PRO A 50 -10.33 -6.63 -20.41
C PRO A 50 -9.64 -8.00 -20.51
N GLN A 51 -8.82 -8.23 -21.54
CA GLN A 51 -8.31 -9.56 -21.90
C GLN A 51 -7.36 -10.16 -20.85
N ALA A 52 -6.46 -9.35 -20.25
CA ALA A 52 -5.61 -9.79 -19.15
C ALA A 52 -6.41 -10.06 -17.86
N LYS A 53 -7.50 -9.30 -17.68
CA LYS A 53 -8.39 -9.37 -16.51
C LYS A 53 -9.14 -10.70 -16.46
N GLY A 54 -9.70 -11.17 -17.58
CA GLY A 54 -10.52 -12.39 -17.61
C GLY A 54 -9.80 -13.71 -17.27
N ARG A 55 -8.47 -13.81 -17.48
CA ARG A 55 -7.69 -15.00 -17.04
C ARG A 55 -7.38 -14.92 -15.54
N VAL A 56 -6.96 -13.75 -15.06
CA VAL A 56 -6.68 -13.49 -13.64
C VAL A 56 -7.95 -13.63 -12.80
N GLU A 57 -9.07 -13.08 -13.24
CA GLU A 57 -10.36 -13.17 -12.56
C GLU A 57 -10.88 -14.61 -12.45
N ARG A 58 -10.68 -15.43 -13.49
CA ARG A 58 -11.04 -16.86 -13.43
C ARG A 58 -10.21 -17.60 -12.38
N MET A 59 -8.90 -17.42 -12.39
CA MET A 59 -8.03 -18.02 -11.37
C MET A 59 -8.40 -17.51 -9.98
N ASN A 60 -8.55 -16.20 -9.80
CA ASN A 60 -8.93 -15.61 -8.52
C ASN A 60 -10.26 -16.16 -8.00
N ARG A 61 -11.26 -16.33 -8.87
CA ARG A 61 -12.53 -16.96 -8.51
C ARG A 61 -12.34 -18.39 -8.04
N THR A 62 -11.55 -19.19 -8.76
CA THR A 62 -11.22 -20.57 -8.35
C THR A 62 -10.51 -20.60 -7.00
N LEU A 63 -9.56 -19.70 -6.77
CA LEU A 63 -8.82 -19.62 -5.51
C LEU A 63 -9.72 -19.21 -4.35
N GLN A 64 -10.55 -18.19 -4.54
CA GLN A 64 -11.46 -17.69 -3.50
C GLN A 64 -12.54 -18.72 -3.15
N ASP A 65 -13.08 -19.45 -4.11
CA ASP A 65 -14.05 -20.51 -3.86
C ASP A 65 -13.41 -21.71 -3.14
N ARG A 66 -12.28 -22.19 -3.67
CA ARG A 66 -11.64 -23.42 -3.18
C ARG A 66 -10.99 -23.24 -1.81
N LEU A 67 -10.28 -22.13 -1.60
CA LEU A 67 -9.61 -21.87 -0.32
C LEU A 67 -10.60 -21.86 0.83
N VAL A 68 -11.75 -21.19 0.67
CA VAL A 68 -12.78 -21.12 1.71
C VAL A 68 -13.33 -22.51 2.04
N LYS A 69 -13.60 -23.32 1.02
CA LYS A 69 -14.09 -24.71 1.21
C LYS A 69 -13.05 -25.60 1.88
N GLU A 70 -11.79 -25.49 1.51
CA GLU A 70 -10.70 -26.27 2.11
C GLU A 70 -10.44 -25.87 3.57
N LEU A 71 -10.49 -24.57 3.89
CA LEU A 71 -10.42 -24.09 5.28
C LEU A 71 -11.59 -24.62 6.12
N ALA A 72 -12.81 -24.61 5.57
CA ALA A 72 -13.99 -25.16 6.22
C ALA A 72 -13.89 -26.67 6.46
N ALA A 73 -13.43 -27.44 5.47
CA ALA A 73 -13.19 -28.88 5.60
C ALA A 73 -12.11 -29.20 6.66
N ALA A 74 -11.09 -28.35 6.77
CA ALA A 74 -10.06 -28.43 7.79
C ALA A 74 -10.50 -27.90 9.17
N LYS A 75 -11.75 -27.43 9.31
CA LYS A 75 -12.31 -26.82 10.52
C LYS A 75 -11.48 -25.66 11.06
N ILE A 76 -10.89 -24.86 10.17
CA ILE A 76 -10.07 -23.70 10.52
C ILE A 76 -10.97 -22.48 10.68
N THR A 77 -10.92 -21.84 11.84
CA THR A 77 -11.78 -20.67 12.18
C THR A 77 -10.99 -19.44 12.62
N ASP A 78 -9.66 -19.51 12.61
CA ASP A 78 -8.77 -18.42 13.02
C ASP A 78 -7.75 -18.07 11.92
N ILE A 79 -7.38 -16.78 11.87
CA ILE A 79 -6.50 -16.23 10.83
C ILE A 79 -5.09 -16.83 10.86
N THR A 80 -4.58 -17.15 12.06
CA THR A 80 -3.23 -17.69 12.24
C THR A 80 -3.12 -19.09 11.64
N ARG A 81 -4.09 -19.96 11.91
CA ARG A 81 -4.17 -21.29 11.30
C ARG A 81 -4.48 -21.21 9.81
N ALA A 82 -5.33 -20.28 9.38
CA ALA A 82 -5.62 -20.07 7.96
C ALA A 82 -4.38 -19.69 7.16
N ASN A 83 -3.58 -18.72 7.64
CA ASN A 83 -2.31 -18.34 7.00
C ASN A 83 -1.33 -19.52 6.94
N ARG A 84 -1.22 -20.29 8.02
CA ARG A 84 -0.39 -21.49 8.03
C ARG A 84 -0.85 -22.53 7.01
N TYR A 85 -2.16 -22.78 6.92
CA TYR A 85 -2.73 -23.71 5.96
C TYR A 85 -2.49 -23.26 4.52
N LEU A 86 -2.68 -21.96 4.25
CA LEU A 86 -2.44 -21.35 2.95
C LEU A 86 -1.01 -21.63 2.48
N GLU A 87 -0.01 -21.30 3.29
CA GLU A 87 1.41 -21.44 2.93
C GLU A 87 1.89 -22.88 2.85
N LYS A 88 1.50 -23.72 3.83
CA LYS A 88 2.07 -25.06 3.99
C LYS A 88 1.33 -26.13 3.22
N THR A 89 0.05 -25.92 2.90
CA THR A 89 -0.81 -26.94 2.30
C THR A 89 -1.42 -26.46 0.99
N PHE A 90 -2.25 -25.42 1.02
CA PHE A 90 -3.07 -25.00 -0.12
C PHE A 90 -2.21 -24.54 -1.33
N LEU A 91 -1.24 -23.64 -1.11
CA LEU A 91 -0.39 -23.18 -2.21
C LEU A 91 0.44 -24.31 -2.79
N ARG A 92 0.91 -25.25 -1.95
CA ARG A 92 1.67 -26.42 -2.43
C ARG A 92 0.80 -27.36 -3.28
N SER A 93 -0.44 -27.62 -2.87
CA SER A 93 -1.36 -28.46 -3.66
C SER A 93 -1.71 -27.79 -4.99
N LEU A 94 -1.94 -26.47 -4.97
CA LEU A 94 -2.17 -25.66 -6.17
C LEU A 94 -0.97 -25.70 -7.13
N TYR A 95 0.24 -25.40 -6.66
CA TYR A 95 1.44 -25.42 -7.50
C TYR A 95 1.76 -26.81 -8.05
N ARG A 96 1.43 -27.89 -7.33
CA ARG A 96 1.55 -29.25 -7.89
C ARG A 96 0.58 -29.50 -9.04
N ALA A 97 -0.64 -28.96 -8.95
CA ALA A 97 -1.67 -29.18 -9.97
C ALA A 97 -1.53 -28.25 -11.19
N THR A 98 -1.08 -27.01 -10.99
CA THR A 98 -1.11 -25.96 -12.02
C THR A 98 0.22 -25.23 -12.22
N GLY A 99 1.26 -25.59 -11.47
CA GLY A 99 2.56 -24.92 -11.53
C GLY A 99 3.25 -25.19 -12.87
N VAL A 100 3.72 -24.11 -13.50
CA VAL A 100 4.57 -24.18 -14.69
C VAL A 100 6.01 -23.97 -14.24
N LYS A 101 6.94 -24.81 -14.68
CA LYS A 101 8.36 -24.60 -14.39
C LYS A 101 8.82 -23.29 -15.05
N PRO A 102 9.61 -22.46 -14.34
CA PRO A 102 10.13 -21.24 -14.94
C PRO A 102 11.06 -21.61 -16.10
N SER A 103 11.08 -20.77 -17.14
CA SER A 103 11.96 -20.95 -18.31
C SER A 103 13.44 -20.79 -17.95
N SER A 104 13.74 -20.07 -16.87
CA SER A 104 15.08 -19.85 -16.33
C SER A 104 15.07 -20.03 -14.81
N PRO A 105 16.09 -20.68 -14.21
CA PRO A 105 16.20 -20.81 -12.76
C PRO A 105 16.75 -19.54 -12.07
N VAL A 106 17.11 -18.50 -12.83
CA VAL A 106 17.67 -17.26 -12.30
C VAL A 106 16.62 -16.51 -11.47
N ASP A 107 16.97 -16.18 -10.23
CA ASP A 107 16.16 -15.32 -9.39
C ASP A 107 16.38 -13.85 -9.78
N HIS A 108 15.33 -13.23 -10.32
CA HIS A 108 15.33 -11.82 -10.70
C HIS A 108 14.74 -10.90 -9.62
N HIS A 109 14.41 -11.42 -8.43
CA HIS A 109 13.93 -10.59 -7.33
C HIS A 109 15.03 -9.66 -6.82
N ARG A 110 14.64 -8.42 -6.53
CA ARG A 110 15.52 -7.42 -5.96
C ARG A 110 15.30 -7.35 -4.45
N ALA A 111 16.37 -7.51 -3.68
CA ALA A 111 16.34 -7.24 -2.25
C ALA A 111 15.99 -5.77 -1.97
N LEU A 112 15.24 -5.52 -0.91
CA LEU A 112 15.00 -4.15 -0.46
C LEU A 112 16.30 -3.51 0.03
N GLY A 113 16.53 -2.25 -0.37
CA GLY A 113 17.63 -1.45 0.17
C GLY A 113 17.42 -1.20 1.67
N ARG A 114 18.51 -1.16 2.44
CA ARG A 114 18.46 -0.97 3.90
C ARG A 114 17.77 0.32 4.34
N GLU A 115 17.83 1.35 3.49
CA GLU A 115 17.20 2.65 3.70
C GLU A 115 15.66 2.62 3.54
N VAL A 116 15.12 1.57 2.92
CA VAL A 116 13.71 1.48 2.55
C VAL A 116 12.89 1.00 3.74
N LYS A 117 12.18 1.92 4.38
CA LYS A 117 11.28 1.63 5.51
C LYS A 117 9.86 1.37 5.03
N LEU A 118 9.51 0.11 4.79
CA LEU A 118 8.17 -0.29 4.32
C LEU A 118 7.03 0.25 5.19
N ALA A 119 7.19 0.23 6.52
CA ALA A 119 6.16 0.73 7.43
C ALA A 119 5.94 2.26 7.31
N GLU A 120 6.92 3.01 6.82
CA GLU A 120 6.78 4.45 6.57
C GLU A 120 6.27 4.74 5.15
N ILE A 121 6.46 3.82 4.20
CA ILE A 121 6.04 3.96 2.80
C ILE A 121 4.63 3.41 2.57
N LEU A 122 4.36 2.18 3.02
CA LEU A 122 3.09 1.45 2.91
C LEU A 122 2.16 1.80 4.08
N CYS A 123 1.93 3.10 4.26
CA CYS A 123 1.09 3.63 5.34
C CYS A 123 0.23 4.77 4.80
N ARG A 124 -0.78 5.18 5.57
CA ARG A 124 -1.53 6.41 5.24
C ARG A 124 -0.70 7.61 5.72
N GLN A 125 -0.33 8.50 4.80
CA GLN A 125 0.37 9.73 5.17
C GLN A 125 -0.55 10.94 5.01
N GLU A 126 -0.49 11.83 5.99
CA GLU A 126 -1.21 13.10 5.99
C GLU A 126 -0.27 14.21 6.43
N TYR A 127 -0.57 15.45 6.01
CA TYR A 127 0.13 16.61 6.53
C TYR A 127 -0.78 17.42 7.43
N ARG A 128 -0.24 17.85 8.57
CA ARG A 128 -0.94 18.72 9.52
C ARG A 128 -0.03 19.84 9.97
N VAL A 129 -0.63 20.96 10.36
CA VAL A 129 0.08 22.05 11.03
C VAL A 129 -0.08 21.86 12.52
N VAL A 130 1.02 22.00 13.27
CA VAL A 130 0.99 21.91 14.73
C VAL A 130 0.39 23.20 15.29
N GLY A 131 -0.60 23.06 16.17
CA GLY A 131 -1.22 24.18 16.86
C GLY A 131 -0.27 24.90 17.82
N ARG A 132 -0.63 26.11 18.25
CA ARG A 132 0.14 26.85 19.28
C ARG A 132 0.11 26.15 20.64
N ASP A 133 -0.92 25.35 20.88
CA ASP A 133 -1.10 24.44 22.00
C ASP A 133 -0.28 23.14 21.88
N TRP A 134 0.54 23.01 20.83
CA TRP A 134 1.33 21.80 20.53
C TRP A 134 0.47 20.56 20.25
N CYS A 135 -0.77 20.77 19.79
CA CYS A 135 -1.68 19.71 19.39
C CYS A 135 -1.71 19.51 17.87
N VAL A 136 -2.07 18.29 17.46
CA VAL A 136 -2.30 17.92 16.07
C VAL A 136 -3.63 17.17 15.96
N HIS A 137 -4.50 17.63 15.06
CA HIS A 137 -5.79 17.00 14.82
C HIS A 137 -5.71 15.94 13.72
N ILE A 138 -6.18 14.74 14.00
CA ILE A 138 -6.18 13.62 13.05
C ILE A 138 -7.38 12.69 13.29
N GLY A 139 -8.20 12.48 12.26
CA GLY A 139 -9.29 11.50 12.29
C GLY A 139 -10.25 11.64 13.48
N GLY A 140 -10.61 12.88 13.86
CA GLY A 140 -11.47 13.16 15.02
C GLY A 140 -10.77 13.06 16.39
N ARG A 141 -9.46 12.83 16.43
CA ARG A 141 -8.64 12.81 17.65
C ARG A 141 -7.72 14.03 17.70
N ILE A 142 -7.33 14.40 18.93
CA ILE A 142 -6.33 15.43 19.20
C ILE A 142 -5.13 14.73 19.84
N LEU A 143 -3.95 14.92 19.25
CA LEU A 143 -2.70 14.36 19.75
C LEU A 143 -1.82 15.50 20.26
N GLN A 144 -1.46 15.45 21.55
CA GLN A 144 -0.50 16.36 22.15
C GLN A 144 0.93 15.90 21.84
N ILE A 145 1.75 16.79 21.29
CA ILE A 145 3.18 16.54 21.14
C ILE A 145 3.87 16.68 22.50
N ASP A 146 4.69 15.70 22.84
CA ASP A 146 5.43 15.65 24.10
C ASP A 146 6.41 16.83 24.24
N LYS A 147 6.46 17.44 25.43
CA LYS A 147 7.31 18.59 25.77
C LYS A 147 8.80 18.33 25.52
N LYS A 148 9.26 17.08 25.54
CA LYS A 148 10.66 16.73 25.22
C LYS A 148 11.08 17.16 23.81
N HIS A 149 10.12 17.40 22.91
CA HIS A 149 10.35 17.90 21.56
C HIS A 149 10.31 19.43 21.45
N GLY A 150 10.28 20.15 22.59
CA GLY A 150 10.18 21.61 22.65
C GLY A 150 11.24 22.37 21.86
N SER A 151 12.46 21.81 21.77
CA SER A 151 13.58 22.41 21.02
C SER A 151 13.32 22.51 19.51
N LEU A 152 12.39 21.72 18.96
CA LEU A 152 12.05 21.72 17.54
C LEU A 152 11.15 22.89 17.13
N ALA A 153 10.66 23.70 18.08
CA ALA A 153 9.82 24.87 17.82
C ALA A 153 8.69 24.61 16.80
N LEU A 154 7.96 23.50 16.97
CA LEU A 154 7.05 22.97 15.96
C LEU A 154 5.77 23.78 15.79
N ALA A 155 5.40 24.65 16.73
CA ALA A 155 4.17 25.44 16.64
C ALA A 155 4.11 26.22 15.31
N GLY A 156 3.00 26.06 14.57
CA GLY A 156 2.81 26.63 13.24
C GLY A 156 3.56 25.93 12.10
N ARG A 157 4.39 24.92 12.40
CA ARG A 157 5.10 24.13 11.38
C ARG A 157 4.21 23.03 10.82
N ARG A 158 4.39 22.76 9.52
CA ARG A 158 3.77 21.64 8.83
C ARG A 158 4.59 20.38 9.07
N ILE A 159 3.96 19.35 9.60
CA ILE A 159 4.56 18.03 9.84
C ILE A 159 3.86 16.96 9.01
N GLN A 160 4.58 15.88 8.73
CA GLN A 160 4.04 14.68 8.13
C GLN A 160 3.65 13.68 9.22
N LEU A 161 2.45 13.11 9.11
CA LEU A 161 1.95 12.03 9.94
C LEU A 161 1.89 10.77 9.10
N ALA A 162 2.51 9.68 9.57
CA ALA A 162 2.44 8.35 8.97
C ALA A 162 1.67 7.42 9.90
N ILE A 163 0.46 7.04 9.49
CA ILE A 163 -0.42 6.10 10.21
C ILE A 163 -0.14 4.69 9.67
N ARG A 164 0.56 3.89 10.47
CA ARG A 164 1.01 2.54 10.12
C ARG A 164 -0.12 1.52 10.22
N ALA A 165 0.11 0.32 9.68
CA ALA A 165 -0.89 -0.76 9.67
C ALA A 165 -1.28 -1.26 11.07
N ASP A 166 -0.38 -1.15 12.04
CA ASP A 166 -0.61 -1.42 13.46
C ASP A 166 -1.27 -0.25 14.20
N LEU A 167 -1.71 0.78 13.48
CA LEU A 167 -2.34 2.01 13.98
C LEU A 167 -1.40 2.93 14.77
N THR A 168 -0.10 2.64 14.82
CA THR A 168 0.87 3.58 15.38
C THR A 168 1.04 4.79 14.45
N ILE A 169 1.26 5.96 15.05
CA ILE A 169 1.43 7.22 14.32
C ILE A 169 2.88 7.68 14.48
N HIS A 170 3.58 7.79 13.37
CA HIS A 170 4.92 8.36 13.32
C HIS A 170 4.84 9.79 12.79
N MET A 171 5.37 10.75 13.54
CA MET A 171 5.42 12.16 13.16
C MET A 171 6.80 12.49 12.65
N THR A 172 6.90 13.19 11.52
CA THR A 172 8.17 13.60 10.94
C THR A 172 8.10 15.08 10.56
N TYR A 173 9.08 15.83 11.04
CA TYR A 173 9.34 17.20 10.63
C TYR A 173 10.63 17.22 9.83
N LYS A 174 10.63 17.91 8.69
CA LYS A 174 11.82 18.21 7.91
C LYS A 174 11.89 19.73 7.79
N GLU A 175 13.00 20.33 8.20
CA GLU A 175 13.27 21.73 7.88
C GLU A 175 13.38 21.87 6.36
N ALA A 176 12.79 22.94 5.84
CA ALA A 176 12.83 23.29 4.43
C ALA A 176 14.16 23.96 4.08
#